data_AF-A0A7H5AC97-F1
#
_entry.id   AF-A0A7H5AC97-F1
#
_cell.length_a   1.000
_cell.length_b   1.000
_cell.length_c   1.000
_cell.angle_alpha   90.00
_cell.angle_beta   90.00
_cell.angle_gamma   90.00
#
_symmetry.space_group_name_H-M   'P 1'
#
loop_
_entity.id
_entity.type
_entity.pdbx_description
1 polymer ?
#
loop_
_entity_poly.entity_id
_entity_poly.type
_entity_poly.pdbx_seq_one_letter_code
_entity_poly.pdbx_strand_id
1 'polypeptide(L)'
;MPGMINHEKAFVKLFSQTARYHHRFKVFEDFISCSVIALENRLHFSEVREQKYLRTVGGYEKEDVTRMAQLLAHVVGVRLENGIYGHSRFCNTDFDDKLACLNLSGV
;
A
#
# COMPACT_ATOMS: atom_id res chain seq x y z
N MET A 1 1.84 -5.66 -31.99
CA MET A 1 1.25 -6.42 -30.87
C MET A 1 1.13 -5.46 -29.68
N PRO A 2 -0.08 -5.06 -29.25
CA PRO A 2 -0.20 -4.08 -28.18
C PRO A 2 0.02 -4.77 -26.82
N GLY A 3 0.87 -4.16 -25.99
CA GLY A 3 0.48 -3.95 -24.60
C GLY A 3 0.57 -5.11 -23.60
N MET A 4 1.64 -5.91 -23.59
CA MET A 4 2.08 -6.46 -22.29
C MET A 4 2.63 -5.28 -21.49
N ILE A 5 1.77 -4.61 -20.72
CA ILE A 5 2.23 -3.69 -19.69
C ILE A 5 3.16 -4.50 -18.82
N ASN A 6 4.45 -4.20 -18.90
CA ASN A 6 5.45 -4.95 -18.16
C ASN A 6 5.33 -4.48 -16.70
N HIS A 7 4.41 -5.11 -15.97
CA HIS A 7 3.98 -4.67 -14.65
C HIS A 7 5.15 -4.62 -13.66
N GLU A 8 6.17 -5.45 -13.84
CA GLU A 8 7.42 -5.40 -13.11
C GLU A 8 8.14 -4.07 -13.35
N LYS A 9 8.24 -3.61 -14.60
CA LYS A 9 8.85 -2.30 -14.94
C LYS A 9 7.98 -1.14 -14.46
N ALA A 10 6.65 -1.27 -14.54
CA ALA A 10 5.72 -0.27 -14.04
C ALA A 10 5.83 -0.14 -12.51
N PHE A 11 5.92 -1.27 -11.81
CA PHE A 11 6.15 -1.35 -10.37
C PHE A 11 7.48 -0.71 -9.99
N VAL A 12 8.59 -1.11 -10.61
CA VAL A 12 9.91 -0.55 -10.31
C VAL A 12 9.96 0.95 -10.58
N LYS A 13 9.31 1.41 -11.67
CA LYS A 13 9.22 2.83 -12.00
C LYS A 13 8.42 3.59 -10.94
N LEU A 14 7.24 3.10 -10.57
CA LEU A 14 6.39 3.71 -9.55
C LEU A 14 7.10 3.71 -8.18
N PHE A 15 7.70 2.59 -7.80
CA PHE A 15 8.44 2.43 -6.54
C PHE A 15 9.66 3.35 -6.46
N SER A 16 10.35 3.59 -7.58
CA SER A 16 11.46 4.54 -7.63
C SER A 16 11.06 6.00 -7.46
N GLN A 17 9.77 6.30 -7.68
CA GLN A 17 9.19 7.65 -7.59
C GLN A 17 8.48 7.88 -6.25
N THR A 18 8.01 6.82 -5.59
CA THR A 18 7.36 6.87 -4.28
C THR A 18 8.35 7.21 -3.17
N ALA A 19 7.99 8.17 -2.32
CA ALA A 19 8.67 8.49 -1.06
C ALA A 19 10.18 8.70 -1.20
N ARG A 20 10.58 9.59 -2.12
CA ARG A 20 12.00 9.85 -2.45
C ARG A 20 12.83 10.42 -1.28
N TYR A 21 12.16 10.86 -0.21
CA TYR A 21 12.75 11.34 1.04
C TYR A 21 13.13 10.20 2.01
N HIS A 22 12.71 8.96 1.73
CA HIS A 22 13.04 7.78 2.54
C HIS A 22 14.00 6.83 1.83
N HIS A 23 14.73 6.06 2.63
CA HIS A 23 15.60 5.01 2.10
C HIS A 23 14.73 3.89 1.48
N ARG A 24 15.06 3.45 0.27
CA ARG A 24 14.23 2.52 -0.51
C ARG A 24 13.94 1.22 0.23
N PHE A 25 14.91 0.69 0.97
CA PHE A 25 14.71 -0.51 1.78
C PHE A 25 13.70 -0.29 2.91
N LYS A 26 13.69 0.91 3.52
CA LYS A 26 12.70 1.28 4.53
C LYS A 26 11.31 1.39 3.91
N VAL A 27 11.18 2.04 2.75
CA VAL A 27 9.90 2.14 2.01
C VAL A 27 9.37 0.75 1.66
N PHE A 28 10.24 -0.17 1.26
CA PHE A 28 9.86 -1.56 1.00
C PHE A 28 9.42 -2.30 2.27
N GLU A 29 10.17 -2.18 3.36
CA GLU A 29 9.82 -2.79 4.65
C GLU A 29 8.49 -2.28 5.21
N ASP A 30 8.28 -0.97 5.16
CA ASP A 30 7.04 -0.30 5.57
C ASP A 30 5.86 -0.76 4.70
N PHE A 31 6.05 -0.83 3.39
CA PHE A 31 5.06 -1.33 2.44
C PHE A 31 4.64 -2.78 2.75
N ILE A 32 5.60 -3.68 2.97
CA ILE A 32 5.31 -5.08 3.32
C ILE A 32 4.63 -5.16 4.69
N SER A 33 5.11 -4.39 5.68
CA SER A 33 4.53 -4.34 7.02
C SER A 33 3.07 -3.89 6.99
N CYS A 34 2.76 -2.81 6.28
CA CYS A 34 1.39 -2.33 6.11
C CYS A 34 0.50 -3.34 5.38
N SER A 35 1.03 -3.98 4.32
CA SER A 35 0.30 -5.02 3.59
C SER A 35 -0.05 -6.21 4.49
N VAL A 36 0.91 -6.68 5.30
CA VAL A 36 0.69 -7.79 6.25
C VAL A 36 -0.32 -7.40 7.32
N ILE A 37 -0.21 -6.21 7.91
CA ILE A 37 -1.14 -5.76 8.95
C ILE A 37 -2.56 -5.62 8.39
N ALA A 38 -2.73 -5.08 7.19
CA ALA A 38 -4.04 -4.98 6.53
C ALA A 38 -4.66 -6.36 6.27
N LEU A 39 -3.85 -7.36 5.92
CA LEU A 39 -4.28 -8.75 5.77
C LEU A 39 -4.63 -9.39 7.12
N GLU A 40 -3.79 -9.17 8.13
CA GLU A 40 -4.00 -9.73 9.46
C GLU A 40 -5.22 -9.12 10.16
N ASN A 41 -5.51 -7.84 9.94
CA ASN A 41 -6.69 -7.17 10.46
C ASN A 41 -8.01 -7.84 10.03
N ARG A 42 -8.02 -8.57 8.90
CA ARG A 42 -9.16 -9.38 8.46
C ARG A 42 -9.33 -10.68 9.25
N LEU A 43 -8.23 -11.26 9.74
CA LEU A 43 -8.23 -12.52 10.46
C LEU A 43 -8.35 -12.30 11.97
N HIS A 44 -7.56 -11.38 12.51
CA HIS A 44 -7.52 -11.03 13.92
C HIS A 44 -7.06 -9.59 14.07
N PHE A 45 -7.98 -8.70 14.42
CA PHE A 45 -7.66 -7.31 14.68
C PHE A 45 -6.81 -7.17 15.95
N SER A 46 -5.67 -6.48 15.84
CA SER A 46 -4.79 -6.18 16.98
C SER A 46 -4.48 -4.70 16.99
N GLU A 47 -4.86 -4.01 18.07
CA GLU A 47 -4.67 -2.57 18.21
C GLU A 47 -3.20 -2.16 18.14
N VAL A 48 -2.28 -2.99 18.66
CA VAL A 48 -0.83 -2.72 18.61
C VAL A 48 -0.31 -2.73 17.16
N ARG A 49 -0.81 -3.66 16.33
CA ARG A 49 -0.43 -3.76 14.91
C ARG A 49 -1.05 -2.62 14.11
N GLU A 50 -2.30 -2.30 14.40
CA GLU A 50 -3.02 -1.18 13.83
C GLU A 50 -2.32 0.17 14.11
N GLN A 51 -1.88 0.40 15.34
CA GLN A 51 -1.10 1.60 15.67
C GLN A 51 0.23 1.64 14.92
N LYS A 52 0.92 0.50 14.75
CA LYS A 52 2.14 0.42 13.94
C LYS A 52 1.85 0.81 12.48
N TYR A 53 0.74 0.30 11.91
CA TYR A 53 0.29 0.67 10.57
C TYR A 53 0.06 2.18 10.45
N LEU A 54 -0.74 2.76 11.35
CA LEU A 54 -1.08 4.19 11.33
C LEU A 54 0.17 5.06 11.46
N ARG A 55 1.10 4.67 12.33
CA ARG A 55 2.37 5.39 12.51
C ARG A 55 3.27 5.30 11.28
N THR A 56 3.32 4.15 10.63
CA THR A 56 4.07 3.99 9.38
C THR A 56 3.45 4.83 8.28
N VAL A 57 2.13 4.72 8.02
CA VAL A 57 1.42 5.47 6.98
C VAL A 57 1.45 6.98 7.22
N GLY A 58 1.38 7.43 8.48
CA GLY A 58 1.51 8.84 8.84
C GLY A 58 2.90 9.44 8.59
N GLY A 59 3.92 8.60 8.38
CA GLY A 59 5.23 9.05 7.91
C GLY A 59 5.30 9.31 6.40
N TYR A 60 4.22 9.04 5.66
CA TYR A 60 4.15 9.21 4.22
C TYR A 60 3.21 10.33 3.79
N GLU A 61 3.58 11.04 2.72
CA GLU A 61 2.67 11.99 2.09
C GLU A 61 1.49 11.26 1.47
N LYS A 62 0.32 11.92 1.41
CA LYS A 62 -0.90 11.33 0.85
C LYS A 62 -0.70 10.74 -0.55
N GLU A 63 0.03 11.45 -1.41
CA GLU A 63 0.34 10.98 -2.76
C GLU A 63 1.18 9.70 -2.74
N ASP A 64 2.12 9.59 -1.81
CA ASP A 64 2.97 8.40 -1.67
C ASP A 64 2.23 7.22 -1.05
N VAL A 65 1.29 7.47 -0.14
CA VAL A 65 0.38 6.44 0.38
C VAL A 65 -0.51 5.89 -0.74
N THR A 66 -1.08 6.75 -1.58
CA THR A 66 -1.83 6.32 -2.77
C THR A 66 -0.94 5.54 -3.74
N ARG A 67 0.30 5.97 -3.97
CA ARG A 67 1.26 5.22 -4.81
C ARG A 67 1.63 3.87 -4.19
N MET A 68 1.77 3.76 -2.86
CA MET A 68 1.96 2.49 -2.15
C MET A 68 0.79 1.54 -2.37
N ALA A 69 -0.45 2.03 -2.28
CA ALA A 69 -1.62 1.21 -2.55
C ALA A 69 -1.67 0.73 -4.02
N GLN A 70 -1.28 1.60 -4.97
CA GLN A 70 -1.11 1.24 -6.39
C GLN A 70 0.03 0.23 -6.61
N LEU A 71 1.13 0.30 -5.86
CA LEU A 71 2.20 -0.69 -5.90
C LEU A 71 1.69 -2.07 -5.50
N LEU A 72 0.89 -2.15 -4.44
CA LEU A 72 0.24 -3.40 -4.04
C LEU A 72 -0.74 -3.89 -5.09
N ALA A 73 -1.50 -2.98 -5.72
CA ALA A 73 -2.37 -3.31 -6.84
C ALA A 73 -1.60 -3.94 -8.01
N HIS A 74 -0.39 -3.47 -8.31
CA HIS A 74 0.46 -4.10 -9.30
C HIS A 74 1.02 -5.45 -8.83
N VAL A 75 1.49 -5.58 -7.58
CA VAL A 75 2.03 -6.86 -7.07
C VAL A 75 0.97 -7.95 -7.00
N VAL A 76 -0.23 -7.61 -6.51
CA VAL A 76 -1.35 -8.55 -6.33
C VAL A 76 -2.13 -8.75 -7.65
N GLY A 77 -2.27 -7.69 -8.46
CA GLY A 77 -2.97 -7.71 -9.74
C GLY A 77 -2.23 -8.48 -10.85
N VAL A 78 -0.92 -8.66 -10.73
CA VAL A 78 -0.09 -9.40 -11.71
C VAL A 78 -0.35 -10.92 -11.73
N ARG A 79 -1.15 -11.46 -10.81
CA ARG A 79 -1.44 -12.92 -10.77
C ARG A 79 -2.91 -13.31 -10.91
N LEU A 80 -3.83 -12.36 -11.02
CA LEU A 80 -5.26 -12.65 -10.94
C LEU A 80 -6.01 -12.09 -12.15
N GLU A 81 -5.66 -12.56 -13.34
CA GLU A 81 -6.48 -12.38 -14.54
C GLU A 81 -7.90 -12.98 -14.39
N ASN A 82 -8.17 -13.75 -13.32
CA ASN A 82 -9.44 -14.46 -13.12
C ASN A 82 -10.09 -14.27 -11.71
N GLY A 83 -10.26 -13.04 -11.23
CA GLY A 83 -11.45 -12.76 -10.40
C GLY A 83 -11.31 -12.38 -8.93
N ILE A 84 -10.36 -11.53 -8.53
CA ILE A 84 -10.45 -10.84 -7.22
C ILE A 84 -10.09 -9.34 -7.34
N TYR A 85 -10.88 -8.59 -8.12
CA TYR A 85 -10.86 -7.12 -8.10
C TYR A 85 -11.17 -6.52 -6.69
N GLY A 86 -11.65 -7.34 -5.75
CA GLY A 86 -11.94 -6.93 -4.38
C GLY A 86 -10.71 -6.63 -3.54
N HIS A 87 -9.56 -7.30 -3.77
CA HIS A 87 -8.40 -7.18 -2.87
C HIS A 87 -7.59 -5.90 -3.11
N SER A 88 -7.42 -5.50 -4.37
CA SER A 88 -6.78 -4.21 -4.70
C SER A 88 -7.65 -3.03 -4.28
N ARG A 89 -8.98 -3.12 -4.45
CA ARG A 89 -9.90 -2.11 -3.92
C ARG A 89 -9.86 -2.07 -2.40
N PHE A 90 -9.79 -3.24 -1.74
CA PHE A 90 -9.69 -3.33 -0.28
C PHE A 90 -8.45 -2.64 0.25
N CYS A 91 -7.27 -2.86 -0.32
CA CYS A 91 -6.07 -2.19 0.17
C CYS A 91 -6.04 -0.70 -0.18
N ASN A 92 -6.52 -0.29 -1.37
CA ASN A 92 -6.68 1.14 -1.67
C ASN A 92 -7.61 1.81 -0.66
N THR A 93 -8.78 1.22 -0.39
CA THR A 93 -9.74 1.73 0.59
C THR A 93 -9.17 1.69 2.00
N ASP A 94 -8.45 0.64 2.42
CA ASP A 94 -7.82 0.58 3.74
C ASP A 94 -6.74 1.66 3.90
N PHE A 95 -5.82 1.82 2.93
CA PHE A 95 -4.82 2.89 3.00
C PHE A 95 -5.46 4.29 3.02
N ASP A 96 -6.46 4.55 2.17
CA ASP A 96 -7.17 5.83 2.13
C ASP A 96 -8.00 6.08 3.39
N ASP A 97 -8.71 5.08 3.91
CA ASP A 97 -9.52 5.18 5.15
C ASP A 97 -8.63 5.44 6.36
N LYS A 98 -7.48 4.77 6.45
CA LYS A 98 -6.52 4.94 7.55
C LYS A 98 -5.84 6.29 7.46
N LEU A 99 -5.54 6.77 6.26
CA LEU A 99 -5.04 8.12 6.04
C LEU A 99 -6.11 9.18 6.37
N ALA A 100 -7.38 8.92 6.10
CA ALA A 100 -8.48 9.79 6.51
C ALA A 100 -8.61 9.82 8.04
N CYS A 101 -8.47 8.67 8.72
CA CYS A 101 -8.43 8.60 10.18
C CYS A 101 -7.28 9.44 10.77
N LEU A 102 -6.09 9.42 10.17
CA LEU A 102 -4.97 10.27 10.59
C LEU A 102 -5.29 11.76 10.44
N ASN A 103 -5.84 12.17 9.30
CA ASN A 103 -6.21 13.57 9.05
C ASN A 103 -7.35 14.07 9.96
N LEU A 104 -8.29 13.20 10.33
CA LEU A 104 -9.36 13.52 11.28
C LEU A 104 -8.87 13.52 12.74
N SER A 105 -7.79 12.80 13.04
CA SER A 105 -7.23 12.73 14.39
C SER A 105 -6.36 13.94 14.78
N GLY A 106 -6.07 14.85 13.84
CA GLY A 106 -5.57 16.20 14.14
C GLY A 106 -4.28 16.26 14.98
N VAL A 107 -3.40 15.27 14.86
CA VAL A 107 -2.05 15.30 15.43
C VAL A 107 -1.10 16.05 14.51
#